data_AF-A0A5S9R4A7-F1
#
_entry.id   AF-A0A5S9R4A7-F1
#
_cell.length_a   1.000
_cell.length_b   1.000
_cell.length_c   1.000
_cell.angle_alpha   90.00
_cell.angle_beta   90.00
_cell.angle_gamma   90.00
#
_symmetry.space_group_name_H-M   'P 1'
#
loop_
_entity.id
_entity.type
_entity.pdbx_description
1 polymer ?
#
loop_
_entity_poly.entity_id
_entity_poly.type
_entity_poly.pdbx_seq_one_letter_code
_entity_poly.pdbx_strand_id
1 'polypeptide(L)' 'MQTYIDGGAFRYTARCDCGWDGKTRWSRASAMIDVGTHAVDTGHYPVSVPVTTAEPVLVLKAS' A
#
# COMPACT_ATOMS: atom_id res chain seq x y z
N MET A 1 -2.05 8.76 7.42
CA MET A 1 -1.39 8.86 6.11
C MET A 1 -1.18 7.44 5.64
N GLN A 2 -1.71 7.08 4.48
CA GLN A 2 -1.73 5.70 4.03
C GLN A 2 -0.65 5.46 2.99
N THR A 3 0.02 4.31 3.08
CA THR A 3 0.86 3.79 2.00
C THR A 3 0.11 2.71 1.22
N TYR A 4 0.23 2.73 -0.10
CA TYR A 4 -0.47 1.80 -1.00
C TYR A 4 0.40 1.48 -2.22
N ILE A 5 -0.01 0.48 -3.01
CA ILE A 5 0.69 0.08 -4.23
C ILE A 5 -0.19 0.40 -5.43
N ASP A 6 0.36 1.20 -6.32
CA ASP A 6 -0.21 1.54 -7.62
C ASP A 6 0.49 0.79 -8.76
N GLY A 7 -0.18 0.71 -9.91
CA GLY A 7 0.39 0.18 -11.14
C GLY A 7 0.01 -1.26 -11.48
N GLY A 8 0.29 -1.65 -12.73
CA GLY A 8 -0.10 -2.91 -13.33
C GLY A 8 1.00 -3.97 -13.32
N ALA A 9 0.73 -5.12 -13.96
CA ALA A 9 1.67 -6.24 -14.06
C ALA A 9 3.06 -5.76 -14.52
N PHE A 10 4.09 -6.17 -13.77
CA PHE A 10 5.49 -5.81 -14.00
C PHE A 10 5.86 -4.32 -13.85
N ARG A 11 4.94 -3.49 -13.34
CA ARG A 11 5.15 -2.05 -13.12
C ARG A 11 4.43 -1.56 -11.86
N TYR A 12 4.79 -2.13 -10.71
CA TYR A 12 4.21 -1.79 -9.41
C TYR A 12 5.04 -0.70 -8.72
N THR A 13 4.40 0.28 -8.12
CA THR A 13 5.07 1.38 -7.40
C THR A 13 4.39 1.59 -6.05
N ALA A 14 5.19 1.65 -4.98
CA ALA A 14 4.71 2.05 -3.66
C ALA A 14 4.48 3.56 -3.64
N ARG A 15 3.38 4.02 -3.06
CA ARG A 15 3.07 5.44 -2.88
C ARG A 15 2.57 5.71 -1.46
N CYS A 16 2.66 6.95 -1.03
CA CYS A 16 2.07 7.42 0.21
C CYS A 16 1.31 8.73 -0.01
N ASP A 17 0.22 8.94 0.72
CA ASP A 17 -0.52 10.20 0.68
C ASP A 17 0.35 11.42 1.10
N CYS A 18 1.48 11.20 1.78
CA CYS A 18 2.41 12.29 2.13
C CYS A 18 3.19 12.86 0.93
N GLY A 19 2.98 12.31 -0.27
CA GLY A 19 3.68 12.71 -1.50
C GLY A 19 4.96 11.91 -1.77
N TRP A 20 5.22 10.85 -1.01
CA TRP A 20 6.35 9.95 -1.28
C TRP A 20 6.00 8.92 -2.35
N ASP A 21 6.92 8.76 -3.30
CA ASP A 21 6.89 7.74 -4.35
C ASP A 21 8.10 6.81 -4.24
N GLY A 22 7.83 5.51 -4.16
CA GLY A 22 8.84 4.45 -4.18
C GLY A 22 9.37 4.14 -5.58
N LYS A 23 10.27 3.17 -5.66
CA LYS A 23 10.80 2.69 -6.94
C LYS A 23 9.76 1.84 -7.67
N THR A 24 9.74 1.92 -9.00
CA THR A 24 8.97 0.97 -9.81
C THR A 24 9.62 -0.41 -9.76
N ARG A 25 8.83 -1.42 -9.40
CA ARG A 25 9.24 -2.81 -9.22
C ARG A 25 8.47 -3.73 -10.17
N TRP A 26 9.13 -4.81 -10.57
CA TRP A 26 8.53 -5.85 -11.40
C TRP A 26 7.49 -6.68 -10.62
N SER A 27 7.75 -6.96 -9.36
CA SER A 27 6.81 -7.74 -8.54
C SER A 27 6.06 -6.84 -7.56
N ARG A 28 4.78 -7.15 -7.34
CA ARG A 28 3.98 -6.47 -6.31
C ARG A 28 4.59 -6.66 -4.92
N ALA A 29 5.12 -7.85 -4.65
CA ALA A 29 5.79 -8.16 -3.38
C ALA A 29 7.00 -7.24 -3.13
N SER A 30 7.83 -6.97 -4.15
CA SER A 30 8.95 -6.02 -4.03
C SER A 30 8.46 -4.60 -3.71
N ALA A 31 7.35 -4.17 -4.31
CA ALA A 31 6.74 -2.87 -3.97
C ALA A 31 6.16 -2.88 -2.54
N MET A 32 5.66 -4.00 -2.02
CA MET A 32 5.23 -4.12 -0.61
C MET A 32 6.39 -3.92 0.37
N ILE A 33 7.60 -4.35 0.01
CA ILE A 33 8.78 -4.08 0.86
C ILE A 33 9.02 -2.57 0.96
N ASP A 34 8.95 -1.84 -0.15
CA ASP A 34 9.14 -0.39 -0.15
C ASP A 34 8.06 0.32 0.70
N VAL A 35 6.79 -0.13 0.63
CA VAL A 35 5.69 0.32 1.51
C VAL A 35 6.03 0.08 2.98
N GLY A 36 6.49 -1.12 3.33
CA GLY A 36 6.81 -1.50 4.70
C GLY A 36 7.99 -0.71 5.26
N THR A 37 9.06 -0.52 4.47
CA THR A 37 10.20 0.32 4.86
C THR A 37 9.76 1.75 5.12
N HIS A 38 9.02 2.36 4.20
CA HIS A 38 8.53 3.73 4.38
C HIS A 38 7.61 3.84 5.61
N ALA A 39 6.72 2.87 5.82
CA ALA A 39 5.82 2.83 6.97
C ALA A 39 6.59 2.80 8.30
N VAL A 40 7.66 1.99 8.39
CA VAL A 40 8.52 1.95 9.58
C VAL A 40 9.24 3.27 9.81
N ASP A 41 9.76 3.89 8.75
CA ASP A 41 10.55 5.12 8.86
C ASP A 41 9.71 6.35 9.25
N THR A 42 8.43 6.37 8.85
CA THR A 42 7.55 7.54 8.98
C THR A 42 6.39 7.36 9.95
N GLY A 43 6.13 6.12 10.39
CA GLY A 43 4.92 5.77 11.14
C GLY A 43 3.64 5.82 10.31
N HIS A 44 3.73 5.92 8.98
CA HIS A 44 2.57 5.86 8.08
C HIS A 44 2.04 4.44 7.97
N TYR A 45 0.72 4.26 7.92
CA TYR A 45 0.12 2.94 7.98
C TYR A 45 0.04 2.29 6.58
N PRO A 46 0.52 1.05 6.41
CA PRO A 46 0.38 0.30 5.18
C PRO A 46 -1.05 -0.17 4.99
N VAL A 47 -1.62 0.18 3.84
CA VAL A 47 -2.89 -0.37 3.38
C VAL A 47 -2.56 -1.51 2.42
N SER A 48 -2.82 -2.74 2.86
CA SER A 48 -2.49 -3.97 2.13
C SER A 48 -3.18 -4.07 0.76
N VAL A 49 -4.32 -3.39 0.59
CA VAL A 49 -5.03 -3.24 -0.68
C VAL A 49 -5.80 -1.91 -0.61
N PRO A 50 -5.64 -0.95 -1.55
CA PRO A 50 -6.61 0.14 -1.63
C PRO A 50 -7.98 -0.52 -1.80
N VAL A 51 -8.88 -0.30 -0.84
CA VAL A 51 -10.25 -0.82 -0.89
C VAL A 51 -10.97 -0.02 -1.97
N THR A 52 -10.77 -0.41 -3.22
CA THR A 52 -11.56 0.04 -4.35
C THR A 52 -12.68 -0.98 -4.53
N THR A 53 -13.52 -1.16 -3.51
CA THR A 53 -14.77 -1.89 -3.69
C THR A 53 -15.92 -0.98 -3.31
N ALA A 54 -16.94 -0.93 -4.17
CA ALA A 54 -18.23 -0.32 -3.85
C ALA A 54 -19.05 -1.19 -2.88
N GLU A 55 -18.49 -2.34 -2.48
CA GLU A 55 -19.11 -3.30 -1.57
C GLU A 55 -18.84 -2.94 -0.11
N PRO A 56 -19.78 -3.21 0.81
CA PRO A 56 -19.64 -2.85 2.22
C PRO A 56 -18.48 -3.62 2.87
N VAL A 57 -17.52 -2.88 3.44
CA VAL A 57 -16.43 -3.44 4.24
C VAL A 57 -17.02 -4.11 5.48
N LEU A 58 -17.00 -5.44 5.53
CA LEU A 58 -17.36 -6.20 6.73
C LEU A 58 -16.26 -6.01 7.78
N VAL A 59 -16.54 -5.25 8.83
CA VAL A 59 -15.70 -5.16 10.03
C VAL A 59 -16.08 -6.30 10.98
N LEU A 60 -15.25 -7.34 11.03
CA LEU A 60 -15.37 -8.39 12.05
C LEU A 60 -14.88 -7.83 13.39
N LYS A 61 -15.81 -7.52 14.30
CA LYS A 61 -15.49 -7.33 15.72
C LYS A 61 -15.54 -8.67 16.43
N ALA A 62 -14.44 -9.04 17.07
CA ALA A 62 -14.42 -10.09 18.08
C ALA A 62 -14.95 -9.51 19.41
N SER A 63 -15.89 -10.21 20.03
CA SER A 63 -16.40 -9.94 21.39
C SER A 63 -15.68 -10.80 22.41
#